data_AF-A0AAV5CUM7-F1
#
_entry.id   AF-A0AAV5CUM7-F1
#
_cell.length_a   1.000
_cell.length_b   1.000
_cell.length_c   1.000
_cell.angle_alpha   90.00
_cell.angle_beta   90.00
_cell.angle_gamma   90.00
#
_symmetry.space_group_name_H-M   'P 1'
#
loop_
_entity.id
_entity.type
_entity.pdbx_description
1 polymer ?
#
loop_
_entity_poly.entity_id
_entity_poly.type
_entity_poly.pdbx_seq_one_letter_code
_entity_poly.pdbx_strand_id
1 'polypeptide(L)' 'MCEAKLCHNIDVQTVATTLALAEQHHCEQLKDACLGFIVSPGVLPAVMKTDGYKHLVPSCQLVLQEILDKIAAVA' A
#
# COMPACT_ATOMS: atom_id res chain seq x y z
N MET A 1 -8.67 -12.89 11.02
CA MET A 1 -7.20 -12.94 10.81
C MET A 1 -6.58 -11.74 11.52
N CYS A 2 -5.47 -11.90 12.24
CA CYS A 2 -4.87 -10.80 13.01
C CYS A 2 -4.07 -9.86 12.09
N GLU A 3 -4.41 -8.58 12.11
CA GLU A 3 -3.73 -7.51 11.35
C GLU A 3 -2.22 -7.47 11.62
N ALA A 4 -1.79 -7.81 12.84
CA ALA A 4 -0.38 -7.88 13.23
C ALA A 4 0.47 -8.88 12.41
N LYS A 5 -0.13 -9.99 11.95
CA LYS A 5 0.59 -10.98 11.12
C LYS A 5 0.71 -10.53 9.67
N LEU A 6 -0.27 -9.79 9.16
CA LEU A 6 -0.19 -9.22 7.81
C LEU A 6 0.80 -8.07 7.75
N CYS A 7 0.86 -7.24 8.80
CA CYS A 7 1.80 -6.13 8.91
C CYS A 7 3.28 -6.58 8.86
N HIS A 8 3.60 -7.80 9.31
CA HIS A 8 4.94 -8.38 9.22
C HIS A 8 5.25 -9.05 7.87
N ASN A 9 4.24 -9.34 7.05
CA ASN A 9 4.39 -10.06 5.78
C ASN A 9 4.09 -9.16 4.57
N ILE A 10 4.23 -7.85 4.73
CA ILE A 10 4.09 -6.90 3.64
C ILE A 10 5.30 -7.08 2.70
N ASP A 11 5.04 -7.54 1.49
CA ASP A 11 6.04 -7.73 0.44
C ASP A 11 5.76 -6.78 -0.72
N VAL A 12 6.79 -6.43 -1.48
CA VAL A 12 6.66 -5.57 -2.67
C VAL A 12 5.62 -6.11 -3.65
N GLN A 13 5.51 -7.43 -3.81
CA GLN A 13 4.55 -8.07 -4.71
C GLN A 13 3.11 -8.03 -4.21
N THR A 14 2.91 -7.96 -2.89
CA THR A 14 1.58 -8.12 -2.26
C THR A 14 1.04 -6.83 -1.66
N VAL A 15 1.90 -5.84 -1.36
CA VAL A 15 1.52 -4.62 -0.63
C VAL A 15 0.39 -3.84 -1.30
N ALA A 16 0.35 -3.78 -2.64
CA ALA A 16 -0.73 -3.11 -3.36
C ALA A 16 -2.07 -3.81 -3.14
N THR A 17 -2.10 -5.14 -3.22
CA THR A 17 -3.31 -5.93 -2.97
C THR A 17 -3.72 -5.87 -1.49
N THR A 18 -2.75 -5.94 -0.58
CA THR A 18 -2.99 -5.81 0.87
C THR A 18 -3.55 -4.43 1.22
N LEU A 19 -3.05 -3.38 0.59
CA LEU A 19 -3.53 -2.01 0.77
C LEU A 19 -4.98 -1.84 0.28
N ALA A 20 -5.31 -2.40 -0.89
CA ALA A 20 -6.69 -2.40 -1.39
C ALA A 20 -7.66 -3.12 -0.44
N LEU A 21 -7.23 -4.27 0.10
CA LEU A 21 -8.02 -5.02 1.09
C LEU A 21 -8.15 -4.23 2.40
N ALA A 22 -7.08 -3.58 2.86
CA ALA A 22 -7.12 -2.77 4.07
C ALA A 22 -8.11 -1.61 3.94
N GLU A 23 -8.11 -0.92 2.79
CA GLU A 23 -9.09 0.13 2.49
C GLU A 23 -10.51 -0.42 2.43
N GLN A 24 -10.73 -1.53 1.72
CA GLN A 24 -12.06 -2.15 1.57
C GLN A 24 -12.64 -2.62 2.91
N HIS A 25 -11.80 -3.07 3.83
CA HIS A 25 -12.21 -3.53 5.15
C HIS A 25 -12.14 -2.46 6.24
N HIS A 26 -11.78 -1.21 5.89
CA HIS A 26 -11.56 -0.11 6.84
C HIS A 26 -10.55 -0.45 7.95
N CYS A 27 -9.53 -1.24 7.63
CA CYS A 27 -8.43 -1.61 8.53
C CYS A 27 -7.33 -0.54 8.50
N GLU A 28 -7.52 0.54 9.27
CA GLU A 28 -6.63 1.71 9.26
C GLU A 28 -5.17 1.37 9.62
N GLN A 29 -4.94 0.49 10.60
CA GLN A 29 -3.59 0.12 11.03
C GLN A 29 -2.80 -0.59 9.92
N LEU A 30 -3.46 -1.53 9.22
CA LEU A 30 -2.85 -2.25 8.12
C LEU A 30 -2.63 -1.32 6.91
N LYS A 31 -3.59 -0.41 6.68
CA LYS A 31 -3.46 0.61 5.64
C LYS A 31 -2.23 1.49 5.87
N ASP A 32 -2.07 2.02 7.09
CA ASP A 32 -0.95 2.90 7.40
C ASP A 32 0.40 2.20 7.27
N ALA A 33 0.48 0.93 7.72
CA ALA A 33 1.66 0.10 7.55
C ALA A 33 2.02 -0.15 6.08
N CYS A 34 1.02 -0.45 5.24
CA CYS A 34 1.21 -0.63 3.79
C CYS A 34 1.70 0.67 3.13
N LEU A 35 1.07 1.80 3.47
CA LEU A 35 1.49 3.10 2.95
C LEU A 35 2.91 3.45 3.41
N GLY A 36 3.26 3.21 4.68
CA GLY A 36 4.60 3.42 5.22
C GLY A 36 5.67 2.58 4.52
N PHE A 37 5.34 1.32 4.19
CA PHE A 37 6.21 0.46 3.41
C PHE A 37 6.39 0.98 1.98
N ILE A 38 5.30 1.39 1.31
CA ILE A 38 5.35 1.90 -0.08
C ILE A 38 6.24 3.15 -0.18
N VAL A 39 6.12 4.09 0.76
CA VAL A 39 6.91 5.33 0.74
C VAL A 39 8.37 5.14 1.18
N SER A 40 8.76 3.92 1.58
CA SER A 40 10.14 3.62 1.95
C SER A 40 11.09 3.75 0.73
N PRO A 41 12.34 4.19 0.93
CA PRO A 41 13.29 4.39 -0.16
C PRO A 41 13.49 3.13 -1.00
N GLY A 42 13.32 3.25 -2.32
CA GLY A 42 13.50 2.15 -3.27
C GLY A 42 12.35 1.15 -3.35
N VAL A 43 11.34 1.25 -2.47
CA VAL A 43 10.16 0.36 -2.48
C VAL A 43 9.13 0.82 -3.52
N LEU A 44 8.75 2.09 -3.53
CA LEU A 44 7.76 2.63 -4.48
C LEU A 44 8.07 2.26 -5.95
N PRO A 45 9.30 2.45 -6.48
CA PRO A 45 9.59 2.09 -7.87
C PRO A 45 9.48 0.58 -8.15
N ALA A 46 9.68 -0.26 -7.12
CA ALA A 46 9.51 -1.69 -7.22
C ALA A 46 8.03 -2.08 -7.18
N VAL A 47 7.24 -1.48 -6.29
CA VAL A 47 5.79 -1.68 -6.18
C VAL A 47 5.09 -1.26 -7.47
N MET A 48 5.46 -0.13 -8.08
CA MET A 48 4.87 0.35 -9.34
C MET A 48 5.05 -0.62 -10.52
N LYS A 49 6.05 -1.51 -10.47
CA LYS A 49 6.30 -2.53 -11.50
C LYS A 49 5.44 -3.77 -11.34
N THR A 50 4.84 -3.97 -10.17
CA THR A 50 4.03 -5.15 -9.86
C THR A 50 2.65 -5.07 -10.49
N ASP A 51 2.09 -6.22 -10.85
CA ASP A 51 0.73 -6.28 -11.40
C ASP A 51 -0.32 -5.92 -10.34
N GLY A 52 -0.02 -6.15 -9.05
CA GLY A 52 -0.85 -5.70 -7.94
C GLY A 52 -1.05 -4.18 -7.96
N TYR A 53 0.00 -3.40 -8.22
CA TYR A 53 -0.12 -1.94 -8.34
C TYR A 53 -0.87 -1.52 -9.61
N LYS A 54 -0.60 -2.17 -10.75
CA LYS A 54 -1.31 -1.88 -12.01
C LYS A 54 -2.82 -2.13 -11.90
N HIS A 55 -3.23 -3.10 -11.09
CA HIS A 55 -4.64 -3.35 -10.78
C HIS A 55 -5.18 -2.40 -9.70
N LEU A 56 -4.36 -1.98 -8.75
CA LEU A 56 -4.74 -1.01 -7.72
C LEU A 56 -5.16 0.34 -8.32
N VAL A 57 -4.38 0.85 -9.30
CA VAL A 57 -4.59 2.17 -9.92
C VAL A 57 -6.01 2.38 -10.44
N PRO A 58 -6.58 1.50 -11.30
CA PRO A 58 -7.95 1.67 -11.78
C PRO A 58 -9.01 1.32 -10.74
N SER A 59 -8.71 0.46 -9.77
CA SER A 59 -9.69 0.01 -8.78
C SER A 59 -9.91 1.01 -7.64
N CYS A 60 -8.88 1.77 -7.24
CA CYS A 60 -8.95 2.64 -6.07
C CYS A 60 -8.17 3.95 -6.30
N GLN A 61 -8.84 4.97 -6.84
CA GLN A 61 -8.23 6.30 -7.00
C GLN A 61 -7.92 7.00 -5.67
N LEU A 62 -8.73 6.78 -4.62
CA LEU A 62 -8.50 7.36 -3.29
C LEU A 62 -7.18 6.89 -2.67
N VAL A 63 -6.93 5.58 -2.73
CA VAL A 63 -5.68 4.97 -2.23
C VAL A 63 -4.47 5.51 -2.97
N LEU A 64 -4.58 5.74 -4.27
CA LEU A 64 -3.51 6.35 -5.05
C LEU A 64 -3.19 7.77 -4.57
N GLN A 65 -4.23 8.55 -4.27
CA GLN A 65 -4.09 9.91 -3.74
C GLN A 65 -3.43 9.91 -2.36
N GLU A 66 -3.77 8.95 -1.49
CA GLU A 66 -3.11 8.79 -0.18
C GLU A 66 -1.64 8.39 -0.31
N ILE A 67 -1.29 7.51 -1.26
CA ILE A 67 0.12 7.20 -1.55
C ILE A 67 0.88 8.46 -1.96
N LEU A 68 0.30 9.27 -2.85
CA LEU A 68 0.91 10.53 -3.30
C LEU A 68 1.06 11.55 -2.17
N ASP A 69 0.04 11.72 -1.33
CA ASP A 69 0.08 12.60 -0.17
C ASP A 69 1.18 12.18 0.80
N LYS A 70 1.29 10.88 1.08
CA LYS A 70 2.30 10.34 1.98
C LYS A 70 3.72 10.45 1.40
N ILE A 71 3.88 10.38 0.08
CA ILE A 71 5.16 10.68 -0.59
C ILE A 71 5.51 12.17 -0.43
N ALA A 72 4.53 13.06 -0.67
CA ALA A 72 4.73 14.50 -0.56
C ALA A 72 5.06 14.95 0.88
N ALA A 73 4.55 14.25 1.90
CA ALA A 73 4.84 14.51 3.31
C ALA A 73 6.26 14.07 3.74
N VAL A 74 6.92 13.19 2.97
CA VAL A 74 8.26 12.65 3.27
C VAL A 74 9.36 13.33 2.43
N ALA A 75 8.98 14.11 1.41
CA ALA A 75 9.87 14.88 0.54
C ALA A 75 10.21 16.27 1.13
#